data_AF-A0A183AT02-F1
#
_entry.id   AF-A0A183AT02-F1
#
_cell.length_a   1.000
_cell.length_b   1.000
_cell.length_c   1.000
_cell.angle_alpha   90.00
_cell.angle_beta   90.00
_cell.angle_gamma   90.00
#
_symmetry.space_group_name_H-M   'P 1'
#
loop_
_entity.id
_entity.type
_entity.pdbx_description
1 polymer ?
#
loop_
_entity_poly.entity_id
_entity_poly.type
_entity_poly.pdbx_seq_one_letter_code
_entity_poly.pdbx_strand_id
1 'polypeptide(L)'
;MSTYSAVKQCLKTFHLAGTPDFYNVYEVNDRDGRENKLNANANFRSQLRFDVKQPSIVLRAKEPEETVFSVKIYAGDLGYMLPQNASDHETVVITTSTTSADAVAAALEKFGCGHLGAEDCYLSTVCTDRVVTERRLSSHELLAALLSQLRHESSRTAQLTRFELRFTDESPAAHPVSVFVGNLKENLSQRLYECILLEKLGESCRWDTIDAIYYESGCLVLTYRSSEKAEHAYELLKVSQQSFEFADFVWYIYLISSVVFMVLFVRNGLRLKSEEEGEEEFLPKKAIESAFDPAFFVLVSNCLYAVA
;
A
#
# COMPACT_ATOMS: atom_id res chain seq x y z
N MET A 1 -35.55 15.61 8.80
CA MET A 1 -34.09 15.53 8.61
C MET A 1 -33.74 16.26 7.32
N SER A 2 -32.88 17.28 7.39
CA SER A 2 -32.41 17.97 6.18
C SER A 2 -31.40 17.11 5.43
N THR A 3 -31.26 17.31 4.13
CA THR A 3 -30.22 16.64 3.33
C THR A 3 -28.83 16.91 3.92
N TYR A 4 -28.55 18.13 4.37
CA TYR A 4 -27.30 18.46 5.06
C TYR A 4 -27.01 17.55 6.27
N SER A 5 -28.01 17.35 7.15
CA SER A 5 -27.85 16.49 8.33
C SER A 5 -27.66 15.02 7.97
N ALA A 6 -28.31 14.54 6.90
CA ALA A 6 -28.14 13.18 6.40
C ALA A 6 -26.72 12.99 5.85
N VAL A 7 -26.23 13.91 5.01
CA VAL A 7 -24.87 13.88 4.47
C VAL A 7 -23.84 13.94 5.58
N LYS A 8 -24.02 14.82 6.57
CA LYS A 8 -23.12 14.90 7.74
C LYS A 8 -23.01 13.57 8.48
N GLN A 9 -24.11 12.84 8.61
CA GLN A 9 -24.11 11.51 9.19
C GLN A 9 -23.37 10.50 8.29
N CYS A 10 -23.62 10.53 6.98
CA CYS A 10 -22.89 9.68 6.02
C CYS A 10 -21.37 9.93 6.07
N LEU A 11 -20.92 11.19 6.06
CA LEU A 11 -19.50 11.52 6.14
C LEU A 11 -18.86 10.92 7.40
N LYS A 12 -19.55 11.00 8.55
CA LYS A 12 -19.09 10.36 9.81
C LYS A 12 -19.07 8.84 9.72
N THR A 13 -20.15 8.23 9.23
CA THR A 13 -20.27 6.76 9.11
C THR A 13 -19.23 6.17 8.16
N PHE A 14 -18.88 6.88 7.10
CA PHE A 14 -17.90 6.43 6.11
C PHE A 14 -16.50 7.01 6.32
N HIS A 15 -16.25 7.73 7.42
CA HIS A 15 -14.96 8.36 7.72
C HIS A 15 -14.43 9.24 6.58
N LEU A 16 -15.32 10.00 5.93
CA LEU A 16 -14.98 10.95 4.89
C LEU A 16 -14.67 12.32 5.49
N ALA A 17 -13.62 12.97 4.99
CA ALA A 17 -13.19 14.29 5.44
C ALA A 17 -14.11 15.42 4.93
N GLY A 18 -14.09 16.56 5.63
CA GLY A 18 -14.77 17.79 5.22
C GLY A 18 -16.20 17.96 5.76
N THR A 19 -16.87 19.00 5.27
CA THR A 19 -18.27 19.31 5.56
C THR A 19 -19.18 18.96 4.37
N PRO A 20 -20.50 18.80 4.56
CA PRO A 20 -21.43 18.56 3.47
C PRO A 20 -21.36 19.60 2.33
N ASP A 21 -20.83 20.79 2.60
CA ASP A 21 -20.70 21.87 1.62
C ASP A 21 -19.72 21.55 0.50
N PHE A 22 -18.78 20.64 0.73
CA PHE A 22 -17.82 20.18 -0.29
C PHE A 22 -18.40 19.14 -1.25
N TYR A 23 -19.65 18.72 -1.07
CA TYR A 23 -20.23 17.62 -1.85
C TYR A 23 -21.48 18.04 -2.61
N ASN A 24 -21.62 17.51 -3.82
CA ASN A 24 -22.89 17.40 -4.52
C ASN A 24 -23.52 16.04 -4.16
N VAL A 25 -24.81 16.05 -3.88
CA VAL A 25 -25.58 14.86 -3.49
C VAL A 25 -26.55 14.52 -4.61
N TYR A 26 -26.53 13.27 -5.05
CA TYR A 26 -27.42 12.76 -6.07
C TYR A 26 -28.16 11.54 -5.55
N GLU A 27 -29.45 11.47 -5.80
CA GLU A 27 -30.20 10.21 -5.78
C GLU A 27 -30.02 9.53 -7.14
N VAL A 28 -29.72 8.23 -7.13
CA VAL A 28 -29.50 7.44 -8.35
C VAL A 28 -30.54 6.34 -8.41
N ASN A 29 -31.11 6.13 -9.59
CA ASN A 29 -31.98 5.00 -9.86
C ASN A 29 -31.14 3.79 -10.25
N ASP A 30 -31.18 2.73 -9.44
CA ASP A 30 -30.40 1.51 -9.66
C ASP A 30 -30.74 0.78 -10.98
N ARG A 31 -31.93 1.04 -11.57
CA ARG A 31 -32.39 0.33 -12.77
C ARG A 31 -31.92 0.96 -14.08
N ASP A 32 -31.90 2.29 -14.14
CA ASP A 32 -31.66 3.03 -15.38
C ASP A 32 -30.52 4.06 -15.26
N GLY A 33 -29.89 4.17 -14.08
CA GLY A 33 -28.78 5.08 -13.82
C GLY A 33 -29.17 6.56 -13.80
N ARG A 34 -30.46 6.90 -13.83
CA ARG A 34 -30.90 8.31 -13.79
C ARG A 34 -30.53 8.94 -12.47
N GLU A 35 -30.10 10.20 -12.54
CA GLU A 35 -29.65 10.96 -11.38
C GLU A 35 -30.59 12.13 -11.09
N ASN A 36 -30.83 12.37 -9.81
CA ASN A 36 -31.61 13.49 -9.30
C ASN A 36 -30.78 14.25 -8.26
N LYS A 37 -30.34 15.46 -8.60
CA LYS A 37 -29.52 16.29 -7.70
C LYS A 37 -30.37 16.78 -6.51
N LEU A 38 -29.90 16.51 -5.30
CA LEU A 38 -30.58 16.89 -4.07
C LEU A 38 -30.06 18.23 -3.54
N ASN A 39 -30.96 19.06 -3.04
CA ASN A 39 -30.64 20.31 -2.36
C ASN A 39 -30.34 20.04 -0.88
N ALA A 40 -29.17 20.51 -0.43
CA ALA A 40 -28.68 20.36 0.95
C ALA A 40 -29.61 21.00 2.01
N ASN A 41 -30.25 22.12 1.66
CA ASN A 41 -31.06 22.93 2.58
C ASN A 41 -32.52 22.47 2.66
N ALA A 42 -32.95 21.59 1.77
CA ALA A 42 -34.30 21.05 1.76
C ALA A 42 -34.40 19.76 2.58
N ASN A 43 -35.64 19.33 2.85
CA ASN A 43 -35.91 18.05 3.50
C ASN A 43 -35.46 16.91 2.59
N PHE A 44 -34.73 15.93 3.12
CA PHE A 44 -34.17 14.84 2.32
C PHE A 44 -35.26 13.99 1.66
N ARG A 45 -36.25 13.53 2.43
CA ARG A 45 -37.27 12.60 1.93
C ARG A 45 -38.22 13.20 0.91
N SER A 46 -38.49 14.50 0.99
CA SER A 46 -39.41 15.16 0.04
C SER A 46 -38.83 15.34 -1.36
N GLN A 47 -37.52 15.11 -1.53
CA GLN A 47 -36.82 15.29 -2.81
C GLN A 47 -36.59 13.99 -3.57
N LEU A 48 -36.79 12.84 -2.91
CA LEU A 48 -36.58 11.51 -3.49
C LEU A 48 -37.63 11.22 -4.57
N ARG A 49 -37.17 10.70 -5.71
CA ARG A 49 -38.00 10.44 -6.91
C ARG A 49 -38.06 8.98 -7.29
N PHE A 50 -37.10 8.17 -6.85
CA PHE A 50 -36.96 6.79 -7.33
C PHE A 50 -37.45 5.77 -6.29
N ASP A 51 -36.71 5.57 -5.20
CA ASP A 51 -37.11 4.70 -4.10
C ASP A 51 -37.07 5.45 -2.76
N VAL A 52 -38.25 5.78 -2.25
CA VAL A 52 -38.39 6.52 -0.98
C VAL A 52 -38.05 5.65 0.24
N LYS A 53 -38.20 4.33 0.13
CA LYS A 53 -37.94 3.39 1.23
C LYS A 53 -36.46 3.06 1.32
N GLN A 54 -35.81 2.84 0.18
CA GLN A 54 -34.39 2.49 0.09
C GLN A 54 -33.70 3.33 -1.00
N PRO A 55 -33.46 4.63 -0.75
CA PRO A 55 -32.83 5.48 -1.74
C PRO A 55 -31.34 5.16 -1.89
N SER A 56 -30.89 5.01 -3.13
CA SER A 56 -29.48 4.96 -3.50
C SER A 56 -28.94 6.38 -3.66
N ILE A 57 -27.93 6.74 -2.87
CA ILE A 57 -27.35 8.09 -2.83
C ILE A 57 -25.87 8.03 -3.22
N VAL A 58 -25.46 8.94 -4.09
CA VAL A 58 -24.07 9.15 -4.48
C VAL A 58 -23.60 10.52 -4.02
N LEU A 59 -22.44 10.55 -3.37
CA LEU A 59 -21.73 11.77 -2.99
C LEU A 59 -20.58 11.98 -3.98
N ARG A 60 -20.57 13.13 -4.65
CA ARG A 60 -19.46 13.57 -5.51
C ARG A 60 -18.86 14.83 -4.94
N ALA A 61 -17.53 14.93 -4.93
CA ALA A 61 -16.87 16.14 -4.46
C ALA A 61 -17.18 17.27 -5.46
N LYS A 62 -17.44 18.47 -4.95
CA LYS A 62 -17.53 19.65 -5.81
C LYS A 62 -16.17 19.90 -6.42
N GLU A 63 -16.15 20.21 -7.71
CA GLU A 63 -14.92 20.67 -8.33
C GLU A 63 -14.53 22.01 -7.69
N PRO A 64 -13.28 22.14 -7.22
CA PRO A 64 -12.75 23.43 -6.82
C PRO A 64 -12.80 24.41 -7.99
N GLU A 65 -13.21 25.65 -7.74
CA GLU A 65 -13.15 26.74 -8.75
C GLU A 65 -11.70 27.20 -8.99
N GLU A 66 -10.76 26.77 -8.14
CA GLU A 66 -9.35 27.12 -8.18
C GLU A 66 -8.62 26.36 -9.30
N THR A 67 -7.68 27.04 -9.97
CA THR A 67 -6.81 26.45 -10.99
C THR A 67 -5.48 25.93 -10.44
N VAL A 68 -5.25 26.19 -9.15
CA VAL A 68 -4.04 25.82 -8.40
C VAL A 68 -4.47 24.92 -7.25
N PHE A 69 -3.83 23.76 -7.11
CA PHE A 69 -4.15 22.78 -6.08
C PHE A 69 -2.91 22.49 -5.24
N SER A 70 -3.11 22.19 -3.96
CA SER A 70 -2.07 21.60 -3.12
C SER A 70 -2.30 20.09 -3.01
N VAL A 71 -1.24 19.32 -3.24
CA VAL A 71 -1.28 17.85 -3.19
C VAL A 71 -0.19 17.38 -2.27
N LYS A 72 -0.53 16.41 -1.41
CA LYS A 72 0.45 15.71 -0.58
C LYS A 72 1.07 14.59 -1.39
N ILE A 73 2.39 14.61 -1.50
CA ILE A 73 3.21 13.55 -2.09
C ILE A 73 3.98 12.91 -0.96
N TYR A 74 3.71 11.63 -0.73
CA TYR A 74 4.34 10.84 0.31
C TYR A 74 5.70 10.33 -0.16
N ALA A 75 6.65 10.23 0.76
CA ALA A 75 8.01 9.81 0.48
C ALA A 75 8.07 8.39 -0.11
N GLY A 76 7.14 7.50 0.27
CA GLY A 76 7.12 6.12 -0.23
C GLY A 76 8.48 5.44 -0.02
N ASP A 77 9.09 4.96 -1.10
CA ASP A 77 10.40 4.30 -1.04
C ASP A 77 11.53 5.28 -0.69
N LEU A 78 11.36 6.58 -0.96
CA LEU A 78 12.33 7.59 -0.58
C LEU A 78 12.52 7.64 0.95
N GLY A 79 11.50 7.25 1.72
CA GLY A 79 11.53 7.25 3.18
C GLY A 79 12.72 6.50 3.79
N TYR A 80 13.25 5.46 3.12
CA TYR A 80 14.41 4.72 3.59
C TYR A 80 15.73 5.49 3.48
N MET A 81 15.80 6.46 2.57
CA MET A 81 16.97 7.33 2.39
C MET A 81 16.88 8.60 3.24
N LEU A 82 15.68 8.94 3.70
CA LEU A 82 15.46 10.13 4.49
C LEU A 82 15.90 9.93 5.95
N PRO A 83 16.36 10.99 6.63
CA PRO A 83 16.57 10.96 8.07
C PRO A 83 15.32 10.51 8.83
N GLN A 84 15.48 9.84 9.98
CA GLN A 84 14.35 9.34 10.80
C GLN A 84 13.35 10.43 11.24
N ASN A 85 13.78 11.70 11.25
CA ASN A 85 12.96 12.86 11.61
C ASN A 85 12.41 13.62 10.39
N ALA A 86 12.58 13.10 9.17
CA ALA A 86 12.03 13.70 7.97
C ALA A 86 10.51 13.54 7.92
N SER A 87 9.85 14.46 7.21
CA SER A 87 8.42 14.35 6.96
C SER A 87 8.12 13.11 6.11
N ASP A 88 7.01 12.44 6.40
CA ASP A 88 6.50 11.31 5.60
C ASP A 88 5.86 11.80 4.28
N HIS A 89 5.53 13.09 4.20
CA HIS A 89 4.96 13.71 3.01
C HIS A 89 5.38 15.17 2.84
N GLU A 90 5.46 15.61 1.60
CA GLU A 90 5.63 17.01 1.24
C GLU A 90 4.42 17.52 0.45
N THR A 91 4.09 18.79 0.65
CA THR A 91 2.96 19.40 -0.06
C THR A 91 3.46 20.11 -1.31
N VAL A 92 3.09 19.62 -2.49
CA VAL A 92 3.44 20.21 -3.78
C VAL A 92 2.27 21.01 -4.32
N VAL A 93 2.56 22.21 -4.84
CA VAL A 93 1.57 23.05 -5.51
C VAL A 93 1.54 22.64 -6.98
N ILE A 94 0.36 22.29 -7.49
CA ILE A 94 0.16 21.84 -8.86
C ILE A 94 -0.84 22.74 -9.57
N THR A 95 -0.76 22.77 -10.89
CA THR A 95 -1.66 23.51 -11.80
C THR A 95 -2.28 22.54 -12.81
N THR A 96 -3.16 23.03 -13.68
CA THR A 96 -3.78 22.23 -14.73
C THR A 96 -2.79 21.65 -15.75
N SER A 97 -1.59 22.23 -15.87
CA SER A 97 -0.52 21.75 -16.76
C SER A 97 0.58 20.95 -16.06
N THR A 98 0.52 20.79 -14.74
CA THR A 98 1.56 20.08 -13.99
C THR A 98 1.48 18.59 -14.28
N THR A 99 2.55 18.04 -14.84
CA THR A 99 2.71 16.61 -15.11
C THR A 99 3.18 15.85 -13.87
N SER A 100 3.10 14.52 -13.89
CA SER A 100 3.64 13.71 -12.80
C SER A 100 5.16 13.89 -12.66
N ALA A 101 5.90 14.04 -13.76
CA ALA A 101 7.34 14.30 -13.74
C ALA A 101 7.68 15.64 -13.07
N ASP A 102 6.93 16.71 -13.37
CA ASP A 102 7.09 18.01 -12.72
C ASP A 102 6.85 17.90 -11.20
N ALA A 103 5.83 17.13 -10.81
CA ALA A 103 5.49 16.94 -9.41
C ALA A 103 6.52 16.08 -8.66
N VAL A 104 7.11 15.08 -9.32
CA VAL A 104 8.23 14.29 -8.78
C VAL A 104 9.43 15.20 -8.53
N ALA A 105 9.83 16.00 -9.52
CA ALA A 105 10.95 16.94 -9.36
C ALA A 105 10.71 17.92 -8.20
N ALA A 106 9.52 18.50 -8.12
CA ALA A 106 9.15 19.42 -7.04
C ALA A 106 9.10 18.74 -5.66
N ALA A 107 8.68 17.48 -5.59
CA ALA A 107 8.67 16.71 -4.34
C ALA A 107 10.10 16.37 -3.90
N LEU A 108 10.94 15.88 -4.80
CA LEU A 108 12.34 15.53 -4.52
C LEU A 108 13.13 16.72 -4.02
N GLU A 109 12.92 17.91 -4.60
CA GLU A 109 13.53 19.15 -4.12
C GLU A 109 13.13 19.44 -2.66
N LYS A 110 11.85 19.29 -2.31
CA LYS A 110 11.35 19.52 -0.94
C LYS A 110 11.83 18.50 0.07
N PHE A 111 11.96 17.24 -0.34
CA PHE A 111 12.54 16.18 0.48
C PHE A 111 14.07 16.31 0.64
N GLY A 112 14.73 17.24 -0.05
CA GLY A 112 16.19 17.40 -0.03
C GLY A 112 16.94 16.40 -0.91
N CYS A 113 16.22 15.69 -1.78
CA CYS A 113 16.74 14.65 -2.68
C CYS A 113 16.81 15.13 -4.14
N GLY A 114 17.02 16.44 -4.37
CA GLY A 114 17.10 17.03 -5.72
C GLY A 114 18.28 16.57 -6.59
N HIS A 115 19.13 15.67 -6.08
CA HIS A 115 20.15 14.98 -6.87
C HIS A 115 19.59 13.80 -7.67
N LEU A 116 18.39 13.33 -7.32
CA LEU A 116 17.66 12.30 -8.06
C LEU A 116 16.84 12.93 -9.19
N GLY A 117 16.81 12.26 -10.34
CA GLY A 117 16.07 12.69 -11.51
C GLY A 117 14.66 12.13 -11.60
N ALA A 118 13.92 12.57 -12.63
CA ALA A 118 12.63 11.98 -12.99
C ALA A 118 12.79 10.58 -13.64
N GLU A 119 14.00 10.19 -14.02
CA GLU A 119 14.36 8.83 -14.42
C GLU A 119 14.52 7.86 -13.23
N ASP A 120 14.92 8.36 -12.06
CA ASP A 120 15.15 7.55 -10.87
C ASP A 120 13.87 7.24 -10.11
N CYS A 121 12.90 8.15 -10.20
CA CYS A 121 11.68 8.12 -9.42
C CYS A 121 10.44 8.33 -10.29
N TYR A 122 9.34 7.69 -9.93
CA TYR A 122 8.04 7.96 -10.52
C TYR A 122 6.98 8.14 -9.44
N LEU A 123 5.84 8.72 -9.84
CA LEU A 123 4.70 8.88 -8.95
C LEU A 123 3.73 7.70 -9.13
N SER A 124 3.28 7.15 -8.01
CA SER A 124 2.28 6.09 -7.97
C SER A 124 1.08 6.55 -7.17
N THR A 125 -0.13 6.12 -7.57
CA THR A 125 -1.33 6.28 -6.75
C THR A 125 -1.57 5.03 -5.95
N VAL A 126 -1.64 5.16 -4.63
CA VAL A 126 -2.00 4.08 -3.70
C VAL A 126 -3.36 4.37 -3.12
N CYS A 127 -4.37 3.56 -3.47
CA CYS A 127 -5.71 3.65 -2.91
C CYS A 127 -5.91 2.59 -1.84
N THR A 128 -6.42 2.99 -0.68
CA THR A 128 -6.66 2.12 0.48
C THR A 128 -8.15 1.83 0.71
N ASP A 129 -8.98 1.97 -0.34
CA ASP A 129 -10.41 1.75 -0.22
C ASP A 129 -10.78 0.26 -0.30
N ARG A 130 -11.04 -0.36 0.86
CA ARG A 130 -11.38 -1.79 1.08
C ARG A 130 -10.23 -2.76 0.75
N VAL A 131 -9.55 -2.55 -0.37
CA VAL A 131 -8.37 -3.27 -0.82
C VAL A 131 -7.30 -2.23 -1.15
N VAL A 132 -6.04 -2.56 -0.87
CA VAL A 132 -4.93 -1.71 -1.27
C VAL A 132 -4.66 -1.96 -2.74
N THR A 133 -4.79 -0.92 -3.56
CA THR A 133 -4.46 -0.97 -4.99
C THR A 133 -3.44 0.10 -5.32
N GLU A 134 -2.41 -0.28 -6.05
CA GLU A 134 -1.37 0.64 -6.53
C GLU A 134 -1.42 0.77 -8.05
N ARG A 135 -1.23 2.00 -8.55
CA ARG A 135 -1.14 2.29 -9.98
C ARG A 135 -0.01 3.28 -10.25
N ARG A 136 0.97 2.85 -11.03
CA ARG A 136 2.02 3.69 -11.60
C ARG A 136 1.44 4.75 -12.53
N LEU A 137 1.85 6.00 -12.35
CA LEU A 137 1.48 7.10 -13.26
C LEU A 137 2.51 7.24 -14.39
N SER A 138 2.02 7.64 -15.56
CA SER A 138 2.90 8.02 -16.67
C SER A 138 3.56 9.37 -16.38
N SER A 139 4.81 9.57 -16.82
CA SER A 139 5.57 10.81 -16.65
C SER A 139 4.85 12.05 -17.22
N HIS A 140 3.99 11.87 -18.22
CA HIS A 140 3.24 12.95 -18.89
C HIS A 140 1.80 13.09 -18.38
N GLU A 141 1.39 12.28 -17.40
CA GLU A 141 0.02 12.32 -16.87
C GLU A 141 -0.20 13.62 -16.07
N LEU A 142 -1.31 14.30 -16.35
CA LEU A 142 -1.66 15.56 -15.70
C LEU A 142 -2.36 15.29 -14.36
N LEU A 143 -1.74 15.73 -13.26
CA LEU A 143 -2.26 15.43 -11.92
C LEU A 143 -3.62 16.08 -11.64
N ALA A 144 -3.84 17.30 -12.14
CA ALA A 144 -5.11 17.99 -11.97
C ALA A 144 -6.27 17.27 -12.67
N ALA A 145 -6.02 16.68 -13.85
CA ALA A 145 -7.01 15.90 -14.58
C ALA A 145 -7.33 14.60 -13.83
N LEU A 146 -6.28 13.89 -13.36
CA LEU A 146 -6.43 12.67 -12.57
C LEU A 146 -7.21 12.90 -11.27
N LEU A 147 -6.89 13.96 -10.52
CA LEU A 147 -7.63 14.33 -9.31
C LEU A 147 -9.10 14.64 -9.59
N SER A 148 -9.39 15.30 -10.70
CA SER A 148 -10.77 15.62 -11.09
C SER A 148 -11.54 14.35 -11.45
N GLN A 149 -10.90 13.41 -12.16
CA GLN A 149 -11.46 12.09 -12.43
C GLN A 149 -11.75 11.32 -11.14
N LEU A 150 -10.78 11.20 -10.23
CA LEU A 150 -10.96 10.51 -8.95
C LEU A 150 -12.12 11.10 -8.13
N ARG A 151 -12.23 12.44 -8.08
CA ARG A 151 -13.32 13.14 -7.39
C ARG A 151 -14.69 12.88 -8.02
N HIS A 152 -14.73 12.76 -9.35
CA HIS A 152 -15.95 12.51 -10.10
C HIS A 152 -16.46 11.08 -9.93
N GLU A 153 -15.54 10.11 -9.95
CA GLU A 153 -15.84 8.68 -9.80
C GLU A 153 -16.28 8.35 -8.37
N SER A 154 -15.51 8.79 -7.36
CA SER A 154 -15.80 8.48 -5.97
C SER A 154 -15.06 9.43 -5.02
N SER A 155 -15.82 10.19 -4.24
CA SER A 155 -15.26 11.02 -3.17
C SER A 155 -14.44 10.23 -2.15
N ARG A 156 -14.85 8.98 -1.87
CA ARG A 156 -14.16 8.11 -0.94
C ARG A 156 -12.81 7.69 -1.50
N THR A 157 -12.80 7.21 -2.73
CA THR A 157 -11.58 6.81 -3.44
C THR A 157 -10.63 7.99 -3.54
N ALA A 158 -11.10 9.17 -3.94
CA ALA A 158 -10.28 10.38 -4.01
C ALA A 158 -9.60 10.76 -2.68
N GLN A 159 -10.24 10.52 -1.54
CA GLN A 159 -9.66 10.83 -0.22
C GLN A 159 -8.75 9.72 0.32
N LEU A 160 -8.99 8.47 -0.09
CA LEU A 160 -8.20 7.31 0.33
C LEU A 160 -7.06 6.99 -0.64
N THR A 161 -6.97 7.72 -1.76
CA THR A 161 -5.86 7.68 -2.71
C THR A 161 -4.77 8.66 -2.30
N ARG A 162 -3.55 8.16 -2.17
CA ARG A 162 -2.32 8.93 -1.92
C ARG A 162 -1.45 8.91 -3.16
N PHE A 163 -0.65 9.96 -3.33
CA PHE A 163 0.46 9.96 -4.28
C PHE A 163 1.74 9.62 -3.54
N GLU A 164 2.47 8.61 -3.99
CA GLU A 164 3.71 8.15 -3.38
C GLU A 164 4.85 8.19 -4.39
N LEU A 165 6.04 8.57 -3.93
CA LEU A 165 7.27 8.42 -4.69
C LEU A 165 7.75 6.97 -4.64
N ARG A 166 8.05 6.42 -5.81
CA ARG A 166 8.62 5.09 -6.00
C ARG A 166 9.90 5.17 -6.77
N PHE A 167 10.87 4.32 -6.45
CA PHE A 167 12.05 4.17 -7.28
C PHE A 167 11.73 3.37 -8.54
N THR A 168 12.38 3.70 -9.64
CA THR A 168 12.44 2.81 -10.80
C THR A 168 13.37 1.63 -10.50
N ASP A 169 13.08 0.47 -11.08
CA ASP A 169 13.92 -0.74 -10.94
C ASP A 169 15.38 -0.52 -11.41
N GLU A 170 15.60 0.49 -12.26
CA GLU A 170 16.92 0.88 -12.77
C GLU A 170 17.65 1.84 -11.82
N SER A 171 16.96 2.44 -10.85
CA SER A 171 17.57 3.39 -9.93
C SER A 171 18.53 2.67 -8.97
N PRO A 172 19.77 3.18 -8.80
CA PRO A 172 20.71 2.60 -7.84
C PRO A 172 20.26 2.79 -6.39
N ALA A 173 19.30 3.68 -6.15
CA ALA A 173 18.69 3.94 -4.84
C ALA A 173 17.52 2.97 -4.51
N ALA A 174 17.08 2.16 -5.47
CA ALA A 174 16.02 1.19 -5.26
C ALA A 174 16.43 0.16 -4.20
N HIS A 175 15.55 -0.05 -3.21
CA HIS A 175 15.79 -1.02 -2.16
C HIS A 175 15.40 -2.41 -2.66
N PRO A 176 16.28 -3.41 -2.54
CA PRO A 176 15.97 -4.75 -3.01
C PRO A 176 14.89 -5.39 -2.13
N VAL A 177 13.97 -6.09 -2.78
CA VAL A 177 12.95 -6.93 -2.15
C VAL A 177 13.57 -8.27 -1.80
N SER A 178 13.39 -8.70 -0.55
CA SER A 178 13.87 -10.00 -0.07
C SER A 178 12.76 -11.04 -0.08
N VAL A 179 13.05 -12.24 -0.60
CA VAL A 179 12.17 -13.41 -0.61
C VAL A 179 12.83 -14.51 0.19
N PHE A 180 12.20 -14.88 1.32
CA PHE A 180 12.64 -16.00 2.13
C PHE A 180 12.14 -17.32 1.52
N VAL A 181 13.06 -18.25 1.25
CA VAL A 181 12.76 -19.56 0.70
C VAL A 181 13.17 -20.63 1.70
N GLY A 182 12.21 -21.41 2.17
CA GLY A 182 12.42 -22.52 3.10
C GLY A 182 12.02 -23.88 2.52
N ASN A 183 12.09 -24.91 3.36
CA ASN A 183 11.78 -26.30 3.00
C ASN A 183 12.65 -26.84 1.84
N LEU A 184 13.89 -26.37 1.75
CA LEU A 184 14.90 -26.98 0.92
C LEU A 184 15.60 -28.08 1.70
N LYS A 185 16.25 -28.99 1.00
CA LYS A 185 17.05 -30.04 1.65
C LYS A 185 18.24 -29.43 2.38
N GLU A 186 18.41 -29.77 3.66
CA GLU A 186 19.48 -29.26 4.52
C GLU A 186 20.88 -29.65 4.01
N ASN A 187 21.88 -28.85 4.41
CA ASN A 187 23.31 -29.11 4.23
C ASN A 187 23.74 -29.34 2.78
N LEU A 188 22.99 -28.81 1.81
CA LEU A 188 23.42 -28.74 0.41
C LEU A 188 24.41 -27.61 0.18
N SER A 189 25.27 -27.74 -0.82
CA SER A 189 26.12 -26.62 -1.24
C SER A 189 25.27 -25.52 -1.88
N GLN A 190 25.74 -24.27 -1.79
CA GLN A 190 25.07 -23.14 -2.44
C GLN A 190 24.73 -23.42 -3.90
N ARG A 191 25.68 -23.98 -4.67
CA ARG A 191 25.47 -24.31 -6.09
C ARG A 191 24.29 -25.27 -6.31
N LEU A 192 24.06 -26.22 -5.39
CA LEU A 192 22.92 -27.14 -5.48
C LEU A 192 21.60 -26.43 -5.17
N TYR A 193 21.58 -25.52 -4.18
CA TYR A 193 20.42 -24.66 -3.95
C TYR A 193 20.10 -23.81 -5.18
N GLU A 194 21.12 -23.20 -5.80
CA GLU A 194 20.95 -22.42 -7.03
C GLU A 194 20.37 -23.28 -8.16
N CYS A 195 20.83 -24.51 -8.34
CA CYS A 195 20.26 -25.42 -9.35
C CYS A 195 18.78 -25.73 -9.08
N ILE A 196 18.43 -26.08 -7.84
CA ILE A 196 17.03 -26.39 -7.45
C ILE A 196 16.12 -25.19 -7.69
N LEU A 197 16.58 -24.00 -7.31
CA LEU A 197 15.79 -22.78 -7.46
C LEU A 197 15.67 -22.36 -8.93
N LEU A 198 16.73 -22.49 -9.74
CA LEU A 198 16.66 -22.21 -11.18
C LEU A 198 15.72 -23.18 -11.92
N GLU A 199 15.66 -24.45 -11.51
CA GLU A 199 14.72 -25.42 -12.06
C GLU A 199 13.26 -25.01 -11.77
N LYS A 200 12.99 -24.49 -10.57
CA LYS A 200 11.64 -24.06 -10.16
C LYS A 200 11.22 -22.69 -10.71
N LEU A 201 12.12 -21.72 -10.68
CA LEU A 201 11.85 -20.33 -11.07
C LEU A 201 12.04 -20.09 -12.57
N GLY A 202 12.93 -20.86 -13.21
CA GLY A 202 13.40 -20.59 -14.55
C GLY A 202 14.30 -19.35 -14.63
N GLU A 203 15.00 -19.19 -15.76
CA GLU A 203 15.93 -18.06 -15.94
C GLU A 203 15.23 -16.70 -16.00
N SER A 204 13.95 -16.67 -16.39
CA SER A 204 13.15 -15.43 -16.39
C SER A 204 12.94 -14.86 -14.99
N CYS A 205 12.89 -15.70 -13.96
CA CYS A 205 12.63 -15.30 -12.56
C CYS A 205 13.83 -15.52 -11.63
N ARG A 206 15.03 -15.66 -12.20
CA ARG A 206 16.27 -15.74 -11.43
C ARG A 206 16.46 -14.51 -10.53
N TRP A 207 16.84 -14.75 -9.28
CA TRP A 207 17.16 -13.72 -8.28
C TRP A 207 18.39 -12.89 -8.67
N ASP A 208 18.54 -11.71 -8.07
CA ASP A 208 19.73 -10.87 -8.26
C ASP A 208 20.89 -11.38 -7.40
N THR A 209 20.68 -11.56 -6.09
CA THR A 209 21.67 -12.15 -5.18
C THR A 209 21.03 -13.09 -4.15
N ILE A 210 21.85 -13.89 -3.49
CA ILE A 210 21.47 -14.63 -2.28
C ILE A 210 22.10 -13.88 -1.11
N ASP A 211 21.28 -13.37 -0.21
CA ASP A 211 21.73 -12.55 0.92
C ASP A 211 22.24 -13.42 2.07
N ALA A 212 21.48 -14.46 2.42
CA ALA A 212 21.83 -15.40 3.48
C ALA A 212 21.42 -16.83 3.13
N ILE A 213 22.20 -17.81 3.60
CA ILE A 213 21.89 -19.24 3.50
C ILE A 213 22.01 -19.86 4.89
N TYR A 214 20.94 -20.49 5.35
CA TYR A 214 20.88 -21.24 6.59
C TYR A 214 20.93 -22.73 6.25
N TYR A 215 22.15 -23.25 6.07
CA TYR A 215 22.40 -24.61 5.61
C TYR A 215 21.72 -25.67 6.46
N GLU A 216 21.79 -25.51 7.79
CA GLU A 216 21.23 -26.46 8.75
C GLU A 216 19.70 -26.48 8.74
N SER A 217 19.06 -25.37 8.35
CA SER A 217 17.60 -25.23 8.33
C SER A 217 17.00 -25.40 6.93
N GLY A 218 17.83 -25.65 5.90
CA GLY A 218 17.36 -25.81 4.54
C GLY A 218 16.62 -24.57 4.01
N CYS A 219 17.10 -23.37 4.34
CA CYS A 219 16.47 -22.12 3.91
C CYS A 219 17.47 -21.05 3.54
N LEU A 220 17.02 -20.05 2.77
CA LEU A 220 17.85 -18.95 2.28
C LEU A 220 17.01 -17.71 1.99
N VAL A 221 17.68 -16.59 1.79
CA VAL A 221 17.09 -15.30 1.43
C VAL A 221 17.56 -14.91 0.04
N LEU A 222 16.62 -14.81 -0.90
CA LEU A 222 16.86 -14.27 -2.23
C LEU A 222 16.58 -12.77 -2.24
N THR A 223 17.33 -12.01 -3.03
CA THR A 223 17.04 -10.60 -3.27
C THR A 223 16.66 -10.37 -4.72
N TYR A 224 15.74 -9.43 -4.91
CA TYR A 224 15.25 -8.98 -6.21
C TYR A 224 15.24 -7.46 -6.21
N ARG A 225 15.77 -6.82 -7.24
CA ARG A 225 15.62 -5.37 -7.43
C ARG A 225 14.20 -4.99 -7.86
N SER A 226 13.52 -5.89 -8.57
CA SER A 226 12.17 -5.69 -9.06
C SER A 226 11.14 -6.40 -8.18
N SER A 227 10.18 -5.64 -7.66
CA SER A 227 9.09 -6.18 -6.83
C SER A 227 8.17 -7.12 -7.62
N GLU A 228 7.88 -6.80 -8.89
CA GLU A 228 7.07 -7.64 -9.79
C GLU A 228 7.75 -9.01 -10.01
N LYS A 229 9.08 -9.00 -10.20
CA LYS A 229 9.85 -10.24 -10.35
C LYS A 229 9.85 -11.07 -9.07
N ALA A 230 9.94 -10.42 -7.91
CA ALA A 230 9.86 -11.08 -6.60
C ALA A 230 8.48 -11.72 -6.38
N GLU A 231 7.40 -11.02 -6.73
CA GLU A 231 6.03 -11.52 -6.63
C GLU A 231 5.81 -12.72 -7.56
N HIS A 232 6.27 -12.63 -8.81
CA HIS A 232 6.18 -13.76 -9.74
C HIS A 232 7.00 -14.97 -9.28
N ALA A 233 8.20 -14.74 -8.74
CA ALA A 233 9.01 -15.80 -8.13
C ALA A 233 8.29 -16.46 -6.94
N TYR A 234 7.62 -15.67 -6.10
CA TYR A 234 6.80 -16.17 -5.00
C TYR A 234 5.66 -17.07 -5.50
N GLU A 235 4.89 -16.65 -6.50
CA GLU A 235 3.78 -17.45 -7.04
C GLU A 235 4.28 -18.77 -7.66
N LEU A 236 5.41 -18.76 -8.37
CA LEU A 236 6.03 -19.98 -8.90
C LEU A 236 6.46 -20.95 -7.79
N LEU A 237 7.11 -20.44 -6.74
CA LEU A 237 7.55 -21.27 -5.62
C LEU A 237 6.36 -21.86 -4.85
N LYS A 238 5.30 -21.07 -4.65
CA LYS A 238 4.05 -21.48 -4.00
C LYS A 238 3.32 -22.59 -4.77
N VAL A 239 3.18 -22.46 -6.09
CA VAL A 239 2.58 -23.51 -6.92
C VAL A 239 3.43 -24.78 -6.90
N SER A 240 4.76 -24.65 -6.87
CA SER A 240 5.67 -25.80 -6.79
C SER A 240 5.60 -26.58 -5.47
N GLN A 241 5.00 -26.01 -4.41
CA GLN A 241 4.76 -26.72 -3.15
C GLN A 241 3.51 -27.61 -3.20
N GLN A 242 2.50 -27.27 -4.01
CA GLN A 242 1.25 -28.04 -4.09
C GLN A 242 1.40 -29.45 -4.70
N SER A 243 2.58 -29.76 -5.26
CA SER A 243 2.90 -31.08 -5.83
C SER A 243 3.58 -32.04 -4.85
N PHE A 244 3.83 -31.62 -3.60
CA PHE A 244 4.32 -32.47 -2.52
C PHE A 244 3.21 -32.70 -1.49
N GLU A 245 2.50 -33.83 -1.58
CA GLU A 245 1.72 -34.35 -0.45
C GLU A 245 2.70 -34.82 0.63
N PHE A 246 3.09 -33.96 1.58
CA PHE A 246 3.43 -34.34 2.95
C PHE A 246 3.60 -33.07 3.83
N ALA A 247 2.85 -33.08 4.95
CA ALA A 247 2.92 -32.24 6.14
C ALA A 247 2.33 -30.81 6.09
N ASP A 248 1.24 -30.66 6.87
CA ASP A 248 0.59 -29.42 7.28
C ASP A 248 1.54 -28.46 8.01
N PHE A 249 2.01 -27.41 7.34
CA PHE A 249 2.44 -26.16 8.00
C PHE A 249 2.11 -24.96 7.12
N VAL A 250 1.31 -24.04 7.65
CA VAL A 250 0.92 -22.78 7.00
C VAL A 250 2.09 -21.82 7.03
N TRP A 251 2.55 -21.36 5.86
CA TRP A 251 3.66 -20.42 5.72
C TRP A 251 3.22 -18.98 6.02
N TYR A 252 4.03 -18.25 6.80
CA TYR A 252 4.08 -16.79 6.82
C TYR A 252 5.33 -16.33 6.07
N ILE A 253 5.17 -15.54 5.01
CA ILE A 253 6.26 -14.83 4.33
C ILE A 253 5.90 -13.35 4.32
N TYR A 254 6.78 -12.54 4.89
CA TYR A 254 6.70 -11.08 4.88
C TYR A 254 7.38 -10.56 3.62
N LEU A 255 6.61 -9.88 2.76
CA LEU A 255 7.17 -8.91 1.82
C LEU A 255 7.63 -7.71 2.65
N ILE A 256 8.92 -7.61 2.95
CA ILE A 256 9.48 -6.37 3.49
C ILE A 256 9.72 -5.42 2.31
N SER A 257 8.61 -4.91 1.78
CA SER A 257 8.52 -3.60 1.14
C SER A 257 7.36 -2.91 1.85
N SER A 258 7.66 -1.89 2.65
CA SER A 258 6.73 -1.31 3.63
C SER A 258 5.46 -0.65 3.04
N VAL A 259 5.09 -0.92 1.79
CA VAL A 259 3.82 -0.43 1.22
C VAL A 259 2.92 -1.51 0.60
N VAL A 260 3.30 -2.78 0.60
CA VAL A 260 2.33 -3.85 0.36
C VAL A 260 1.97 -4.52 1.68
N PHE A 261 0.98 -3.93 2.38
CA PHE A 261 0.28 -4.64 3.45
C PHE A 261 -0.56 -5.77 2.83
N MET A 262 0.04 -6.95 2.67
CA MET A 262 -0.76 -8.18 2.52
C MET A 262 -1.09 -8.72 3.91
N VAL A 263 -2.14 -8.18 4.53
CA VAL A 263 -2.75 -8.78 5.72
C VAL A 263 -3.53 -10.01 5.29
N LEU A 264 -2.90 -11.18 5.37
CA LEU A 264 -3.61 -12.46 5.27
C LEU A 264 -4.32 -12.73 6.61
N PHE A 265 -5.64 -12.52 6.62
CA PHE A 265 -6.52 -12.90 7.73
C PHE A 265 -6.54 -14.43 7.85
N VAL A 266 -5.97 -14.98 8.93
CA VAL A 266 -6.26 -16.35 9.35
C VAL A 266 -7.48 -16.30 10.26
N ARG A 267 -8.61 -16.78 9.73
CA ARG A 267 -9.79 -17.11 10.52
C ARG A 267 -9.55 -18.49 11.15
N ASN A 268 -9.07 -18.53 12.38
CA ASN A 268 -9.54 -19.47 13.41
C ASN A 268 -9.00 -19.05 14.77
N GLY A 269 -9.94 -18.86 15.70
CA GLY A 269 -9.74 -18.11 16.92
C GLY A 269 -8.84 -18.80 17.93
N LEU A 270 -8.00 -18.00 18.57
CA LEU A 270 -7.58 -18.23 19.94
C LEU A 270 -7.64 -16.88 20.66
N ARG A 271 -8.52 -16.83 21.66
CA ARG A 271 -8.73 -15.72 22.57
C ARG A 271 -7.70 -15.87 23.68
N LEU A 272 -6.74 -14.96 23.79
CA LEU A 272 -5.88 -14.87 24.97
C LEU A 272 -6.10 -13.53 25.68
N LYS A 273 -6.31 -13.67 26.99
CA LYS A 273 -6.62 -12.64 27.98
C LYS A 273 -5.31 -12.06 28.54
N SER A 274 -5.31 -10.74 28.72
CA SER A 274 -4.74 -9.93 29.82
C SER A 274 -3.40 -10.30 30.46
N GLU A 275 -2.48 -9.33 30.60
CA GLU A 275 -2.31 -8.52 31.83
C GLU A 275 -1.24 -7.43 31.62
N GLU A 276 -1.36 -6.38 32.44
CA GLU A 276 -0.55 -5.16 32.46
C GLU A 276 0.85 -5.36 33.07
N GLU A 277 1.71 -4.39 32.77
CA GLU A 277 2.78 -3.78 33.60
C GLU A 277 4.17 -3.80 32.94
N GLY A 278 4.79 -2.62 32.94
CA GLY A 278 5.97 -2.29 32.17
C GLY A 278 7.30 -2.53 32.88
N GLU A 279 8.36 -2.49 32.09
CA GLU A 279 9.68 -1.91 32.41
C GLU A 279 10.55 -2.01 31.14
N GLU A 280 11.26 -0.93 30.81
CA GLU A 280 12.27 -0.90 29.75
C GLU A 280 13.53 -1.66 30.22
N GLU A 281 13.93 -2.73 29.52
CA GLU A 281 15.26 -3.32 29.70
C GLU A 281 15.90 -3.73 28.36
N PHE A 282 17.11 -3.24 28.10
CA PHE A 282 17.96 -3.61 26.98
C PHE A 282 18.45 -5.06 27.14
N LEU A 283 18.14 -5.94 26.19
CA LEU A 283 18.59 -7.34 26.24
C LEU A 283 20.06 -7.53 25.80
N PRO A 284 20.86 -8.33 26.54
CA PRO A 284 22.26 -8.57 26.22
C PRO A 284 22.45 -9.69 25.17
N LYS A 285 23.56 -9.62 24.41
CA LYS A 285 24.01 -10.50 23.30
C LYS A 285 24.02 -12.03 23.56
N LYS A 286 23.70 -12.51 24.76
CA LYS A 286 23.65 -13.95 25.11
C LYS A 286 22.26 -14.60 24.89
N ALA A 287 21.23 -13.84 24.56
CA ALA A 287 19.91 -14.39 24.23
C ALA A 287 19.80 -14.94 22.78
N ILE A 288 20.83 -14.73 21.94
CA ILE A 288 20.82 -15.13 20.53
C ILE A 288 21.19 -16.61 20.34
N GLU A 289 21.92 -17.21 21.28
CA GLU A 289 22.42 -18.60 21.13
C GLU A 289 21.51 -19.66 21.79
N SER A 290 20.48 -19.29 22.55
CA SER A 290 19.59 -20.24 23.23
C SER A 290 18.16 -20.30 22.68
N ALA A 291 17.89 -19.71 21.51
CA ALA A 291 16.55 -19.58 20.94
C ALA A 291 16.35 -20.42 19.65
N PHE A 292 16.95 -21.61 19.59
CA PHE A 292 16.71 -22.60 18.53
C PHE A 292 15.79 -23.71 19.04
N ASP A 293 14.49 -23.44 19.07
CA ASP A 293 13.41 -24.42 19.14
C ASP A 293 12.52 -24.17 17.89
N PRO A 294 12.04 -25.18 17.13
CA PRO A 294 11.60 -25.00 15.75
C PRO A 294 10.16 -24.48 15.62
N ALA A 295 9.67 -23.73 16.60
CA ALA A 295 8.32 -23.21 16.61
C ALA A 295 8.34 -21.67 16.69
N PHE A 296 8.08 -21.05 15.54
CA PHE A 296 7.73 -19.63 15.34
C PHE A 296 8.83 -18.62 15.69
N PHE A 297 9.19 -17.70 14.77
CA PHE A 297 9.30 -16.25 15.00
C PHE A 297 9.76 -15.51 13.74
N VAL A 298 9.23 -14.30 13.56
CA VAL A 298 9.58 -13.30 12.54
C VAL A 298 10.30 -12.16 13.25
N LEU A 299 11.46 -11.75 12.74
CA LEU A 299 12.20 -10.59 13.24
C LEU A 299 11.94 -9.41 12.30
N VAL A 300 11.10 -8.47 12.72
CA VAL A 300 10.83 -7.20 12.03
C VAL A 300 11.66 -6.11 12.71
N SER A 301 12.60 -5.50 12.00
CA SER A 301 13.32 -4.32 12.50
C SER A 301 12.53 -3.05 12.17
N ASN A 302 11.99 -2.45 13.24
CA ASN A 302 11.67 -1.04 13.49
C ASN A 302 10.78 -0.25 12.51
N CYS A 303 9.51 -0.07 12.92
CA CYS A 303 8.91 1.25 13.18
C CYS A 303 7.56 1.05 13.90
N LEU A 304 7.57 1.10 15.23
CA LEU A 304 6.36 1.38 16.01
C LEU A 304 6.05 2.88 15.84
N TYR A 305 4.89 3.22 15.28
CA TYR A 305 4.23 4.46 15.63
C TYR A 305 2.89 4.13 16.27
N ALA A 306 2.79 4.51 17.55
CA ALA A 306 1.56 4.54 18.32
C ALA A 306 0.61 5.56 17.68
N VAL A 307 -0.61 5.13 17.38
CA VAL A 307 -1.73 6.04 17.10
C VAL A 307 -2.38 6.38 18.44
N ALA A 308 -2.27 7.64 18.84
CA ALA A 308 -3.14 8.27 19.82
C ALA A 308 -4.02 9.30 19.10
#